data_AF-A0A367WJ87-F1
#
_entry.id   AF-A0A367WJ87-F1
#
_cell.length_a   1.000
_cell.length_b   1.000
_cell.length_c   1.000
_cell.angle_alpha   90.00
_cell.angle_beta   90.00
_cell.angle_gamma   90.00
#
_symmetry.space_group_name_H-M   'P 1'
#
loop_
_entity.id
_entity.type
_entity.pdbx_description
1 polymer ?
#
loop_
_entity_poly.entity_id
_entity_poly.type
_entity_poly.pdbx_seq_one_letter_code
_entity_poly.pdbx_strand_id
1 'polypeptide(L)'
;MDGYLLDTNIVSAYLDPTHHKHSATLAAVEKLTEKEFRYISVVALAEMTTGLEFFEAFGGSNLPGLRQRLVRAREHSLLDVSRHTATAYAELKTAIGKKFMPRAMAKKGGRRRFVEDWVDETTGKSLGIDENDLWMCAQAKERSLIFLSTDNKMIKRVGQADPSIRLQLY
;
A
#
# COMPACT_ATOMS: atom_id res chain seq x y z
N MET A 1 -7.57 -1.88 21.13
CA MET A 1 -8.37 -1.57 19.93
C MET A 1 -7.45 -1.74 18.74
N ASP A 2 -7.94 -2.28 17.62
CA ASP A 2 -7.11 -2.46 16.42
C ASP A 2 -6.98 -1.14 15.64
N GLY A 3 -5.77 -0.88 15.16
CA GLY A 3 -5.48 0.22 14.25
C GLY A 3 -5.31 -0.26 12.81
N TYR A 4 -5.69 0.58 11.85
CA TYR A 4 -5.69 0.24 10.43
C TYR A 4 -4.83 1.23 9.65
N LEU A 5 -3.99 0.70 8.76
CA LEU A 5 -3.31 1.49 7.73
C LEU A 5 -4.07 1.29 6.41
N LEU A 6 -4.61 2.38 5.87
CA LEU A 6 -5.37 2.37 4.63
C LEU A 6 -4.41 2.45 3.43
N ASP A 7 -4.52 1.50 2.52
CA ASP A 7 -3.86 1.54 1.21
C ASP A 7 -4.36 2.74 0.38
N THR A 8 -3.53 3.25 -0.54
CA THR A 8 -3.86 4.31 -1.48
C THR A 8 -5.14 4.05 -2.26
N ASN A 9 -5.40 2.80 -2.67
CA ASN A 9 -6.64 2.45 -3.37
C ASN A 9 -7.89 2.59 -2.46
N ILE A 10 -7.76 2.27 -1.17
CA ILE A 10 -8.83 2.47 -0.18
C ILE A 10 -9.04 3.96 0.03
N VAL A 11 -7.97 4.72 0.28
CA VAL A 11 -8.05 6.18 0.51
C VAL A 11 -8.68 6.89 -0.69
N SER A 12 -8.27 6.52 -1.91
CA SER A 12 -8.79 7.12 -3.13
C SER A 12 -10.29 6.88 -3.32
N ALA A 13 -10.78 5.67 -3.02
CA ALA A 13 -12.20 5.36 -3.09
C ALA A 13 -13.00 5.93 -1.91
N TYR A 14 -12.42 5.90 -0.70
CA TYR A 14 -13.04 6.39 0.53
C TYR A 14 -13.28 7.91 0.49
N LEU A 15 -12.35 8.68 -0.06
CA LEU A 15 -12.42 10.15 -0.06
C LEU A 15 -13.08 10.75 -1.30
N ASP A 16 -13.42 9.94 -2.31
CA ASP A 16 -14.01 10.38 -3.57
C ASP A 16 -15.48 9.96 -3.71
N PRO A 17 -16.45 10.86 -3.48
CA PRO A 17 -17.87 10.57 -3.67
C PRO A 17 -18.24 10.12 -5.09
N THR A 18 -17.41 10.43 -6.09
CA THR A 18 -17.65 10.08 -7.50
C THR A 18 -17.04 8.72 -7.87
N HIS A 19 -16.23 8.13 -6.99
CA HIS A 19 -15.62 6.83 -7.25
C HIS A 19 -16.68 5.73 -7.21
N HIS A 20 -16.69 4.84 -8.22
CA HIS A 20 -17.69 3.77 -8.33
C HIS A 20 -17.75 2.82 -7.12
N LYS A 21 -16.65 2.69 -6.36
CA LYS A 21 -16.59 1.91 -5.10
C LYS A 21 -16.81 2.74 -3.83
N HIS A 22 -17.11 4.04 -3.93
CA HIS A 22 -17.14 4.95 -2.79
C HIS A 22 -18.09 4.47 -1.69
N SER A 23 -19.37 4.27 -2.01
CA SER A 23 -20.38 3.89 -1.01
C SER A 23 -20.03 2.60 -0.27
N ALA A 24 -19.49 1.62 -1.01
CA ALA A 24 -19.08 0.37 -0.42
C ALA A 24 -17.83 0.56 0.48
N THR A 25 -16.83 1.33 0.01
CA THR A 25 -15.58 1.57 0.74
C THR A 25 -15.84 2.38 2.01
N LEU A 26 -16.68 3.42 1.92
CA LEU A 26 -17.17 4.20 3.05
C LEU A 26 -17.81 3.30 4.09
N ALA A 27 -18.77 2.45 3.69
CA ALA A 27 -19.44 1.54 4.61
C ALA A 27 -18.50 0.52 5.27
N ALA A 28 -17.44 0.09 4.58
CA ALA A 28 -16.46 -0.82 5.16
C ALA A 28 -15.51 -0.11 6.13
N VAL A 29 -14.94 1.03 5.73
CA VAL A 29 -14.01 1.82 6.55
C VAL A 29 -14.69 2.32 7.82
N GLU A 30 -15.94 2.78 7.74
CA GLU A 30 -16.68 3.27 8.91
C GLU A 30 -16.99 2.17 9.95
N LYS A 31 -16.93 0.89 9.58
CA LYS A 31 -17.16 -0.25 10.48
C LYS A 31 -15.91 -0.74 11.22
N LEU A 32 -14.71 -0.32 10.81
CA LEU A 32 -13.46 -0.94 11.28
C LEU A 32 -13.14 -0.61 12.75
N THR A 33 -13.09 0.69 13.03
CA THR A 33 -12.61 1.28 14.28
C THR A 33 -12.93 2.78 14.27
N GLU A 34 -12.69 3.47 15.37
CA GLU A 34 -12.85 4.92 15.43
C GLU A 34 -11.86 5.64 14.50
N LYS A 35 -12.24 6.83 14.02
CA LYS A 35 -11.47 7.55 13.00
C LYS A 35 -10.00 7.79 13.41
N GLU A 36 -9.72 7.98 14.69
CA GLU A 36 -8.37 8.21 15.21
C GLU A 36 -7.42 7.02 15.05
N PHE A 37 -7.96 5.81 14.90
CA PHE A 37 -7.20 4.58 14.66
C PHE A 37 -7.11 4.20 13.18
N ARG A 38 -7.50 5.12 12.28
CA ARG A 38 -7.42 4.96 10.82
C ARG A 38 -6.32 5.85 10.27
N TYR A 39 -5.23 5.22 9.89
CA TYR A 39 -4.00 5.87 9.49
C TYR A 39 -3.84 5.89 7.97
N ILE A 40 -3.14 6.90 7.47
CA ILE A 40 -2.69 6.99 6.07
C ILE A 40 -1.17 7.08 6.05
N SER A 41 -0.55 6.34 5.14
CA SER A 41 0.90 6.42 4.93
C SER A 41 1.29 7.73 4.26
N VAL A 42 2.43 8.33 4.63
CA VAL A 42 3.03 9.40 3.83
C VAL A 42 3.44 8.95 2.42
N VAL A 43 3.64 7.65 2.20
CA VAL A 43 3.87 7.06 0.86
C VAL A 43 2.60 7.13 0.03
N ALA A 44 1.46 6.70 0.59
CA ALA A 44 0.16 6.85 -0.07
C ALA A 44 -0.15 8.32 -0.40
N LEU A 45 0.18 9.22 0.54
CA LEU A 45 0.03 10.66 0.31
C LEU A 45 0.90 11.16 -0.85
N ALA A 46 2.13 10.65 -0.98
CA ALA A 46 3.02 10.98 -2.09
C ALA A 46 2.48 10.44 -3.42
N GLU A 47 1.91 9.24 -3.46
CA GLU A 47 1.26 8.68 -4.65
C GLU A 47 0.06 9.52 -5.09
N MET A 48 -0.82 9.89 -4.15
CA MET A 48 -1.96 10.77 -4.43
C MET A 48 -1.52 12.15 -4.92
N THR A 49 -0.47 12.71 -4.32
CA THR A 49 0.10 14.01 -4.71
C THR A 49 0.66 13.94 -6.14
N THR A 50 1.46 12.91 -6.43
CA THR A 50 2.04 12.70 -7.76
C THR A 50 0.95 12.52 -8.82
N GLY A 51 -0.10 11.75 -8.51
CA GLY A 51 -1.25 11.58 -9.39
C GLY A 51 -1.97 12.89 -9.71
N LEU A 52 -2.16 13.77 -8.70
CA LEU A 52 -2.70 15.11 -8.90
C LEU A 52 -1.78 15.97 -9.77
N GLU A 53 -0.49 16.01 -9.46
CA GLU A 53 0.49 16.86 -10.18
C GLU A 53 0.63 16.42 -11.64
N PHE A 54 0.60 15.12 -11.93
CA PHE A 54 0.56 14.63 -13.31
C PHE A 54 -0.75 15.04 -14.00
N PHE A 55 -1.89 14.85 -13.36
CA PHE A 55 -3.16 15.23 -13.95
C PHE A 55 -3.24 16.74 -14.25
N GLU A 56 -2.64 17.57 -13.40
CA GLU A 56 -2.49 19.02 -13.64
C GLU A 56 -1.55 19.32 -14.81
N ALA A 57 -0.35 18.74 -14.80
CA ALA A 57 0.67 18.99 -15.83
C ALA A 57 0.19 18.59 -17.24
N PHE A 58 -0.70 17.60 -17.35
CA PHE A 58 -1.22 17.08 -18.61
C PHE A 58 -2.67 17.52 -18.92
N GLY A 59 -3.14 18.63 -18.33
CA GLY A 59 -4.35 19.34 -18.77
C GLY A 59 -5.69 18.76 -18.29
N GLY A 60 -5.70 18.07 -17.15
CA GLY A 60 -6.90 17.47 -16.58
C GLY A 60 -7.95 18.48 -16.09
N SER A 61 -9.23 18.16 -16.32
CA SER A 61 -10.37 19.09 -16.10
C SER A 61 -11.03 19.04 -14.71
N ASN A 62 -10.65 18.11 -13.83
CA ASN A 62 -11.20 17.94 -12.47
C ASN A 62 -10.16 18.16 -11.34
N LEU A 63 -9.40 19.25 -11.42
CA LEU A 63 -8.41 19.61 -10.40
C LEU A 63 -9.00 19.93 -9.01
N PRO A 64 -10.15 20.64 -8.89
CA PRO A 64 -10.70 20.97 -7.58
C PRO A 64 -11.05 19.73 -6.74
N GLY A 65 -11.66 18.71 -7.35
CA GLY A 65 -12.03 17.47 -6.66
C GLY A 65 -10.80 16.68 -6.20
N LEU A 66 -9.76 16.56 -7.05
CA LEU A 66 -8.50 15.91 -6.68
C LEU A 66 -7.78 16.66 -5.54
N ARG A 67 -7.70 17.99 -5.61
CA ARG A 67 -7.12 18.83 -4.55
C ARG A 67 -7.86 18.67 -3.23
N GLN A 68 -9.19 18.66 -3.25
CA GLN A 68 -9.99 18.48 -2.04
C GLN A 68 -9.77 17.10 -1.40
N ARG A 69 -9.62 16.05 -2.21
CA ARG A 69 -9.29 14.70 -1.71
C ARG A 69 -7.94 14.67 -1.01
N LEU A 70 -6.94 15.34 -1.58
CA LEU A 70 -5.61 15.42 -0.99
C LEU A 70 -5.64 16.21 0.34
N VAL A 71 -6.41 17.29 0.42
CA VAL A 71 -6.63 18.03 1.68
C VAL A 71 -7.25 17.11 2.73
N ARG A 72 -8.32 16.38 2.40
CA ARG A 72 -8.98 15.45 3.33
C ARG A 72 -8.03 14.32 3.76
N ALA A 73 -7.22 13.77 2.86
CA ALA A 73 -6.24 12.75 3.21
C ALA A 73 -5.23 13.25 4.25
N ARG A 74 -4.83 14.54 4.18
CA ARG A 74 -3.93 15.18 5.15
C ARG A 74 -4.55 15.44 6.52
N GLU A 75 -5.88 15.41 6.63
CA GLU A 75 -6.60 15.55 7.91
C GLU A 75 -6.66 14.23 8.72
N HIS A 76 -6.22 13.12 8.13
CA HIS A 76 -6.08 11.84 8.84
C HIS A 76 -4.78 11.78 9.65
N SER A 77 -4.72 10.85 10.61
CA SER A 77 -3.48 10.48 11.29
C SER A 77 -2.48 9.93 10.27
N LEU A 78 -1.44 10.71 9.94
CA LEU A 78 -0.40 10.32 9.01
C LEU A 78 0.69 9.50 9.70
N LEU A 79 1.23 8.49 9.00
CA LEU A 79 2.37 7.70 9.46
C LEU A 79 3.60 7.98 8.60
N ASP A 80 4.64 8.47 9.26
CA ASP A 80 5.96 8.68 8.66
C ASP A 80 6.72 7.35 8.45
N VAL A 81 7.60 7.34 7.44
CA VAL A 81 8.59 6.27 7.27
C VAL A 81 9.71 6.52 8.28
N SER A 82 9.81 5.62 9.25
CA SER A 82 10.80 5.69 10.33
C SER A 82 12.00 4.79 10.04
N ARG A 83 13.06 4.91 10.85
CA ARG A 83 14.17 3.93 10.83
C ARG A 83 13.69 2.49 11.10
N HIS A 84 12.63 2.32 11.88
CA HIS A 84 12.05 1.00 12.17
C HIS A 84 11.23 0.50 10.98
N THR A 85 10.57 1.40 10.23
CA THR A 85 9.97 1.07 8.93
C THR A 85 11.02 0.52 7.97
N ALA A 86 12.20 1.15 7.90
CA ALA A 86 13.28 0.68 7.03
C ALA A 86 13.73 -0.75 7.37
N THR A 87 13.82 -1.10 8.65
CA THR A 87 14.09 -2.49 9.08
C THR A 87 12.98 -3.44 8.66
N ALA A 88 11.71 -3.12 8.97
CA ALA A 88 10.57 -3.95 8.62
C ALA A 88 10.44 -4.15 7.10
N TYR A 89 10.74 -3.13 6.32
CA TYR A 89 10.76 -3.16 4.86
C TYR A 89 11.85 -4.10 4.33
N ALA A 90 13.08 -3.99 4.85
CA ALA A 90 14.19 -4.85 4.44
C ALA A 90 13.90 -6.32 4.73
N GLU A 91 13.32 -6.62 5.89
CA GLU A 91 12.86 -7.96 6.25
C GLU A 91 11.79 -8.47 5.29
N LEU A 92 10.75 -7.66 5.04
CA LEU A 92 9.65 -8.02 4.16
C LEU A 92 10.13 -8.27 2.73
N LYS A 93 10.87 -7.33 2.13
CA LYS A 93 11.41 -7.48 0.76
C LYS A 93 12.31 -8.71 0.64
N THR A 94 13.09 -9.01 1.69
CA THR A 94 13.89 -10.24 1.75
C THR A 94 13.01 -11.49 1.82
N ALA A 95 11.94 -11.48 2.62
CA ALA A 95 11.00 -12.60 2.72
C ALA A 95 10.30 -12.88 1.38
N ILE A 96 9.84 -11.83 0.70
CA ILE A 96 9.26 -11.90 -0.66
C ILE A 96 10.24 -12.55 -1.63
N GLY A 97 11.49 -12.08 -1.65
CA GLY A 97 12.54 -12.62 -2.52
C GLY A 97 12.82 -14.10 -2.25
N LYS A 98 12.95 -14.48 -0.97
CA LYS A 98 13.16 -15.88 -0.56
C LYS A 98 11.99 -16.78 -0.96
N LYS A 99 10.76 -16.28 -0.85
CA LYS A 99 9.54 -17.05 -1.10
C LYS A 99 9.31 -17.30 -2.58
N PHE A 100 9.44 -16.27 -3.40
CA PHE A 100 8.98 -16.32 -4.81
C PHE A 100 10.11 -16.38 -5.82
N MET A 101 11.36 -16.07 -5.45
CA MET A 101 12.50 -16.19 -6.36
C MET A 101 13.77 -16.73 -5.68
N PRO A 102 13.70 -17.89 -5.01
CA PRO A 102 14.85 -18.44 -4.28
C PRO A 102 16.06 -18.67 -5.21
N ARG A 103 15.85 -19.00 -6.49
CA ARG A 103 16.95 -19.26 -7.42
C ARG A 103 17.62 -17.96 -7.89
N ALA A 104 16.84 -16.94 -8.25
CA ALA A 104 17.39 -15.63 -8.62
C ALA A 104 18.13 -14.97 -7.45
N MET A 105 17.60 -15.09 -6.22
CA MET A 105 18.22 -14.53 -5.02
C MET A 105 19.56 -15.19 -4.66
N ALA A 106 19.74 -16.46 -5.02
CA ALA A 106 20.98 -17.21 -4.83
C ALA A 106 22.08 -16.85 -5.85
N LYS A 107 21.73 -16.33 -7.03
CA LYS A 107 22.70 -16.01 -8.09
C LYS A 107 23.30 -14.61 -7.91
N LYS A 108 24.62 -14.50 -8.08
CA LYS A 108 25.32 -13.20 -8.18
C LYS A 108 24.78 -12.44 -9.40
N GLY A 109 24.19 -11.26 -9.18
CA GLY A 109 23.57 -10.45 -10.24
C GLY A 109 22.12 -10.81 -10.59
N GLY A 110 21.52 -11.85 -9.98
CA GLY A 110 20.11 -12.19 -10.17
C GLY A 110 19.14 -11.31 -9.38
N ARG A 111 19.66 -10.51 -8.45
CA ARG A 111 18.89 -9.62 -7.56
C ARG A 111 18.60 -8.31 -8.26
N ARG A 112 17.46 -8.22 -8.95
CA ARG A 112 16.97 -6.95 -9.50
C ARG A 112 16.65 -5.98 -8.37
N ARG A 113 16.91 -4.69 -8.60
CA ARG A 113 16.77 -3.64 -7.57
C ARG A 113 15.31 -3.39 -7.19
N PHE A 114 14.46 -3.27 -8.19
CA PHE A 114 13.04 -2.93 -8.05
C PHE A 114 12.20 -4.22 -8.02
N VAL A 115 11.16 -4.23 -7.19
CA VAL A 115 10.31 -5.41 -6.97
C VAL A 115 9.33 -5.60 -8.12
N GLU A 116 9.00 -4.54 -8.83
CA GLU A 116 8.20 -4.51 -10.05
C GLU A 116 8.87 -5.31 -11.17
N ASP A 117 10.21 -5.36 -11.18
CA ASP A 117 10.97 -6.16 -12.12
C ASP A 117 10.97 -7.66 -11.75
N TRP A 118 10.37 -8.06 -10.62
CA TRP A 118 10.41 -9.43 -10.14
C TRP A 118 9.29 -10.29 -10.77
N VAL A 119 9.64 -11.53 -11.12
CA VAL A 119 8.71 -12.52 -11.68
C VAL A 119 8.67 -13.71 -10.73
N ASP A 120 7.47 -14.13 -10.33
CA ASP A 120 7.31 -15.31 -9.47
C ASP A 120 7.81 -16.55 -10.19
N GLU A 121 8.94 -17.09 -9.74
CA GLU A 121 9.57 -18.28 -10.34
C GLU A 121 8.67 -19.51 -10.27
N THR A 122 7.76 -19.57 -9.29
CA THR A 122 6.88 -20.73 -9.07
C THR A 122 5.80 -20.82 -10.13
N THR A 123 5.25 -19.67 -10.55
CA THR A 123 4.12 -19.61 -11.49
C THR A 123 4.43 -18.91 -12.81
N GLY A 124 5.64 -18.35 -12.96
CA GLY A 124 6.06 -17.56 -14.12
C GLY A 124 5.28 -16.26 -14.32
N LYS A 125 4.49 -15.82 -13.33
CA LYS A 125 3.64 -14.62 -13.41
C LYS A 125 4.35 -13.42 -12.80
N SER A 126 4.04 -12.21 -13.26
CA SER A 126 4.50 -10.97 -12.63
C SER A 126 4.09 -10.99 -11.15
N LEU A 127 5.02 -10.63 -10.25
CA LEU A 127 4.82 -10.77 -8.80
C LEU A 127 3.54 -10.06 -8.32
N GLY A 128 3.24 -8.89 -8.91
CA GLY A 128 2.02 -8.12 -8.63
C GLY A 128 2.05 -7.45 -7.26
N ILE A 129 3.23 -6.96 -6.89
CA ILE A 129 3.50 -6.10 -5.76
C ILE A 129 4.44 -5.02 -6.29
N ASP A 130 4.24 -3.76 -5.90
CA ASP A 130 5.18 -2.68 -6.17
C ASP A 130 5.98 -2.26 -4.93
N GLU A 131 6.93 -1.35 -5.12
CA GLU A 131 7.80 -0.90 -4.03
C GLU A 131 7.04 -0.10 -2.96
N ASN A 132 6.02 0.66 -3.35
CA ASN A 132 5.24 1.50 -2.43
C ASN A 132 4.33 0.65 -1.54
N ASP A 133 3.70 -0.39 -2.10
CA ASP A 133 2.98 -1.43 -1.37
C ASP A 133 3.82 -1.99 -0.23
N LEU A 134 5.10 -2.29 -0.50
CA LEU A 134 6.02 -2.85 0.49
C LEU A 134 6.36 -1.85 1.59
N TRP A 135 6.55 -0.57 1.25
CA TRP A 135 6.76 0.47 2.26
C TRP A 135 5.56 0.61 3.19
N MET A 136 4.34 0.60 2.63
CA MET A 136 3.11 0.68 3.43
C MET A 136 2.90 -0.58 4.28
N CYS A 137 3.10 -1.77 3.71
CA CYS A 137 3.04 -3.03 4.47
C CYS A 137 4.07 -3.06 5.61
N ALA A 138 5.27 -2.51 5.38
CA ALA A 138 6.31 -2.40 6.40
C ALA A 138 5.91 -1.45 7.54
N GLN A 139 5.27 -0.32 7.24
CA GLN A 139 4.74 0.58 8.26
C GLN A 139 3.65 -0.08 9.11
N ALA A 140 2.77 -0.86 8.47
CA ALA A 140 1.76 -1.63 9.18
C ALA A 140 2.38 -2.68 10.09
N LYS A 141 3.37 -3.43 9.58
CA LYS A 141 4.12 -4.45 10.35
C LYS A 141 4.81 -3.85 11.57
N GLU A 142 5.56 -2.76 11.38
CA GLU A 142 6.30 -2.06 12.46
C GLU A 142 5.39 -1.68 13.63
N ARG A 143 4.16 -1.26 13.34
CA ARG A 143 3.21 -0.71 14.31
C ARG A 143 2.12 -1.70 14.71
N SER A 144 2.22 -2.95 14.29
CA SER A 144 1.21 -3.99 14.53
C SER A 144 -0.20 -3.62 14.05
N LEU A 145 -0.28 -2.81 12.99
CA LEU A 145 -1.54 -2.37 12.37
C LEU A 145 -2.04 -3.41 11.36
N ILE A 146 -3.34 -3.36 11.08
CA ILE A 146 -3.94 -4.10 9.97
C ILE A 146 -3.80 -3.26 8.69
N PHE A 147 -3.14 -3.79 7.67
CA PHE A 147 -3.10 -3.16 6.35
C PHE A 147 -4.36 -3.53 5.56
N LEU A 148 -5.15 -2.53 5.18
CA LEU A 148 -6.41 -2.70 4.46
C LEU A 148 -6.24 -2.31 3.00
N SER A 149 -6.57 -3.23 2.08
CA SER A 149 -6.44 -3.04 0.64
C SER A 149 -7.57 -3.72 -0.14
N THR A 150 -7.81 -3.28 -1.36
CA THR A 150 -8.64 -4.00 -2.35
C THR A 150 -7.83 -4.89 -3.29
N ASP A 151 -6.49 -4.84 -3.24
CA ASP A 151 -5.63 -5.68 -4.08
C ASP A 151 -5.44 -7.07 -3.47
N ASN A 152 -6.30 -7.99 -3.88
CA ASN A 152 -6.25 -9.40 -3.48
C ASN A 152 -4.92 -10.09 -3.83
N LYS A 153 -4.27 -9.69 -4.93
CA LYS A 153 -3.04 -10.34 -5.37
C LYS A 153 -1.89 -9.92 -4.45
N MET A 154 -1.73 -8.62 -4.22
CA MET A 154 -0.73 -8.08 -3.28
C MET A 154 -0.95 -8.67 -1.88
N ILE A 155 -2.18 -8.63 -1.34
CA ILE A 155 -2.50 -9.19 -0.01
C ILE A 155 -2.10 -10.66 0.11
N LYS A 156 -2.45 -11.49 -0.89
CA LYS A 156 -2.07 -12.91 -0.89
C LYS A 156 -0.57 -13.12 -0.95
N ARG A 157 0.14 -12.37 -1.79
CA ARG A 157 1.59 -12.52 -1.98
C ARG A 157 2.36 -12.09 -0.74
N VAL A 158 2.01 -10.93 -0.17
CA VAL A 158 2.62 -10.43 1.07
C VAL A 158 2.36 -11.41 2.20
N GLY A 159 1.11 -11.86 2.40
CA GLY A 159 0.79 -12.80 3.49
C GLY A 159 1.43 -14.18 3.34
N GLN A 160 1.68 -14.65 2.11
CA GLN A 160 2.42 -15.90 1.87
C GLN A 160 3.92 -15.81 2.16
N ALA A 161 4.50 -14.62 2.00
CA ALA A 161 5.92 -14.38 2.23
C ALA A 161 6.22 -14.01 3.68
N ASP A 162 5.37 -13.19 4.29
CA ASP A 162 5.48 -12.78 5.69
C ASP A 162 4.12 -12.87 6.40
N PRO A 163 3.81 -14.03 7.02
CA PRO A 163 2.56 -14.24 7.75
C PRO A 163 2.42 -13.40 9.02
N SER A 164 3.48 -12.71 9.47
CA SER A 164 3.40 -11.84 10.64
C SER A 164 2.69 -10.52 10.36
N ILE A 165 2.54 -10.15 9.08
CA ILE A 165 1.84 -8.94 8.68
C ILE A 165 0.34 -9.19 8.74
N ARG A 166 -0.37 -8.32 9.47
CA ARG A 166 -1.83 -8.35 9.56
C ARG A 166 -2.42 -7.69 8.32
N LEU A 167 -3.00 -8.50 7.44
CA LEU A 167 -3.54 -8.07 6.15
C LEU A 167 -5.03 -8.31 6.10
N GLN A 168 -5.79 -7.36 5.55
CA GLN A 168 -7.21 -7.49 5.33
C GLN A 168 -7.58 -7.07 3.91
N LEU A 169 -8.26 -7.97 3.21
CA LEU A 169 -8.88 -7.67 1.92
C LEU A 169 -10.27 -7.08 2.15
N TYR A 170 -10.60 -6.07 1.35
CA TYR A 170 -11.93 -5.48 1.25
C TYR A 170 -12.47 -5.60 -0.18
#